data_AF-A0A1Z4IJR0-F1
#
_entry.id   AF-A0A1Z4IJR0-F1
#
_cell.length_a   1.000
_cell.length_b   1.000
_cell.length_c   1.000
_cell.angle_alpha   90.00
_cell.angle_beta   90.00
_cell.angle_gamma   90.00
#
_symmetry.space_group_name_H-M   'P 1'
#
loop_
_entity.id
_entity.type
_entity.pdbx_description
1 polymer ?
#
loop_
_entity_poly.entity_id
_entity_poly.type
_entity_poly.pdbx_seq_one_letter_code
_entity_poly.pdbx_strand_id
1 'polypeptide(L)'
;MLEYFVRGNVPPERTLYMAVDNINSLPVERLQNVPHILVTFGKDQSTHAAAQRVLELLPQSQQVLSKASDWNQQLLEYGQQLRRQQQHQQDDELSL
;
A
#
# COMPACT_ATOMS: atom_id res chain seq x y z
N MET A 1 7.14 8.60 -10.84
CA MET A 1 5.87 8.58 -11.57
C MET A 1 5.71 7.18 -12.12
N LEU A 2 4.90 6.32 -11.49
CA LEU A 2 4.62 4.97 -11.99
C LEU A 2 3.44 5.09 -12.94
N GLU A 3 3.73 5.29 -14.22
CA GLU A 3 2.74 5.32 -15.29
C GLU A 3 2.38 3.87 -15.65
N TYR A 4 1.11 3.51 -15.50
CA TYR A 4 0.57 2.35 -16.21
C TYR A 4 -0.18 2.86 -17.45
N PHE A 5 0.52 2.84 -18.58
CA PHE A 5 -0.11 2.82 -19.89
C PHE A 5 -0.58 1.40 -20.18
N VAL A 6 -1.88 1.15 -20.06
CA VAL A 6 -2.54 0.07 -20.81
C VAL A 6 -3.83 0.63 -21.39
N ARG A 7 -3.90 0.63 -22.73
CA ARG A 7 -5.12 0.91 -23.50
C ARG A 7 -6.20 -0.09 -23.11
N GLY A 8 -7.34 0.42 -22.65
CA GLY A 8 -8.54 -0.35 -22.30
C GLY A 8 -9.14 0.22 -21.03
N ASN A 9 -10.34 0.82 -21.16
CA ASN A 9 -11.17 1.46 -20.15
C ASN A 9 -10.52 1.75 -18.79
N VAL A 10 -10.38 3.04 -18.47
CA VAL A 10 -10.05 3.52 -17.13
C VAL A 10 -10.92 2.77 -16.11
N PRO A 11 -10.32 2.09 -15.10
CA PRO A 11 -11.11 1.44 -14.07
C PRO A 11 -12.02 2.47 -13.38
N PRO A 12 -13.26 2.08 -13.01
CA PRO A 12 -14.21 2.98 -12.37
C PRO A 12 -13.65 3.57 -11.07
N GLU A 13 -12.80 2.82 -10.38
CA GLU A 13 -12.00 3.32 -9.27
C GLU A 13 -10.53 3.48 -9.68
N ARG A 14 -9.98 4.67 -9.42
CA ARG A 14 -8.57 4.98 -9.65
C ARG A 14 -7.84 4.99 -8.32
N THR A 15 -6.80 4.17 -8.20
CA THR A 15 -5.92 4.18 -7.03
C THR A 15 -4.65 4.94 -7.35
N LEU A 16 -4.30 5.93 -6.52
CA LEU A 16 -3.02 6.63 -6.57
C LEU A 16 -2.10 6.07 -5.49
N TYR A 17 -0.91 5.65 -5.88
CA TYR A 17 0.16 5.30 -4.94
C TYR A 17 1.16 6.45 -4.84
N MET A 18 1.48 6.85 -3.62
CA MET A 18 2.40 7.94 -3.34
C MET A 18 3.36 7.53 -2.22
N ALA A 19 4.65 7.78 -2.41
CA ALA A 19 5.66 7.70 -1.37
C ALA A 19 6.13 9.12 -1.06
N VAL A 20 6.26 9.42 0.23
CA VAL A 20 6.62 10.75 0.72
C VAL A 20 7.74 10.57 1.74
N ASP A 21 8.85 11.26 1.50
CA ASP A 21 10.06 11.24 2.34
C ASP A 21 9.99 12.26 3.48
N ASN A 22 9.30 13.38 3.25
CA ASN A 22 9.12 14.46 4.21
C ASN A 22 7.65 14.88 4.30
N ILE A 23 7.07 14.85 5.51
CA ILE A 23 5.65 15.23 5.71
C ILE A 23 5.36 16.65 5.24
N ASN A 24 6.33 17.56 5.28
CA ASN A 24 6.15 18.93 4.82
C ASN A 24 5.96 19.05 3.30
N SER A 25 6.26 18.00 2.52
CA SER A 25 6.00 17.95 1.08
C SER A 25 4.64 17.34 0.73
N LEU A 26 3.85 16.93 1.73
CA LEU A 26 2.53 16.35 1.51
C LEU A 26 1.59 17.37 0.86
N PRO A 27 0.95 17.06 -0.30
CA PRO A 27 0.04 17.98 -0.97
C PRO A 27 -1.34 17.98 -0.30
N VAL A 28 -1.41 18.48 0.95
CA VAL A 28 -2.60 18.45 1.82
C VAL A 28 -3.83 19.01 1.11
N GLU A 29 -3.69 20.15 0.43
CA GLU A 29 -4.79 20.83 -0.28
C GLU A 29 -5.46 19.99 -1.37
N ARG A 30 -4.71 19.07 -1.98
CA ARG A 30 -5.25 18.13 -2.97
C ARG A 30 -5.82 16.89 -2.28
N LEU A 31 -5.08 16.36 -1.31
CA LEU A 31 -5.45 15.12 -0.62
C LEU A 31 -6.69 15.28 0.27
N GLN A 32 -6.95 16.47 0.81
CA GLN A 32 -8.18 16.74 1.60
C GLN A 32 -9.48 16.42 0.83
N ASN A 33 -9.44 16.47 -0.51
CA ASN A 33 -10.60 16.18 -1.36
C ASN A 33 -10.68 14.70 -1.79
N VAL A 34 -9.72 13.87 -1.36
CA VAL A 34 -9.71 12.43 -1.63
C VAL A 34 -10.42 11.72 -0.47
N PRO A 35 -11.53 10.99 -0.72
CA PRO A 35 -12.37 10.45 0.35
C PRO A 35 -11.75 9.24 1.06
N HIS A 36 -10.93 8.46 0.34
CA HIS A 36 -10.32 7.24 0.86
C HIS A 36 -8.81 7.35 0.75
N ILE A 37 -8.17 7.60 1.89
CA ILE A 37 -6.71 7.66 1.98
C ILE A 37 -6.26 6.61 2.96
N LEU A 38 -5.42 5.69 2.48
CA LEU A 38 -4.71 4.75 3.31
C LEU A 38 -3.28 5.26 3.47
N VAL A 39 -2.82 5.37 4.71
CA VAL A 39 -1.45 5.76 5.03
C VAL A 39 -0.75 4.62 5.73
N THR A 40 0.50 4.38 5.36
CA THR A 40 1.32 3.33 5.93
C THR A 40 2.63 3.93 6.42
N PHE A 41 3.07 3.45 7.58
CA PHE A 41 4.33 3.84 8.19
C PHE A 41 5.09 2.58 8.61
N GLY A 42 6.33 2.75 9.04
CA GLY A 42 7.05 1.72 9.78
C GLY A 42 6.32 1.30 11.05
N LYS A 43 6.82 0.25 11.71
CA LYS A 43 6.30 -0.24 13.00
C LYS A 43 7.09 0.27 14.21
N ASP A 44 8.15 1.03 13.97
CA ASP A 44 9.01 1.51 15.05
C ASP A 44 8.44 2.78 15.71
N GLN A 45 8.93 3.08 16.91
CA GLN A 45 8.50 4.31 17.62
C GLN A 45 8.91 5.58 16.85
N SER A 46 9.97 5.51 16.04
CA SER A 46 10.47 6.65 15.26
C SER A 46 9.45 7.16 14.23
N THR A 47 8.58 6.27 13.73
CA THR A 47 7.54 6.62 12.75
C THR A 47 6.20 7.00 13.37
N HIS A 48 6.04 6.91 14.70
CA HIS A 48 4.78 7.23 15.37
C HIS A 48 4.42 8.72 15.28
N ALA A 49 5.38 9.61 15.53
CA ALA A 49 5.17 11.06 15.43
C ALA A 49 4.80 11.47 14.00
N ALA A 50 5.43 10.83 13.02
CA ALA A 50 5.13 11.04 11.60
C ALA A 50 3.69 10.61 11.26
N ALA A 51 3.26 9.45 11.74
CA ALA A 51 1.90 8.96 11.57
C ALA A 51 0.86 9.90 12.18
N GLN A 52 1.06 10.30 13.44
CA GLN A 52 0.18 11.25 14.12
C GLN A 52 0.06 12.55 13.34
N ARG A 53 1.18 13.13 12.91
CA ARG A 53 1.18 14.39 12.18
C ARG A 53 0.40 14.32 10.86
N VAL A 54 0.50 13.20 10.14
CA VAL A 54 -0.27 13.00 8.91
C VAL A 54 -1.76 12.87 9.19
N LEU A 55 -2.15 12.17 10.27
CA LEU A 55 -3.55 12.05 10.67
C LEU A 55 -4.14 13.39 11.14
N GLU A 56 -3.35 14.28 11.75
CA GLU A 56 -3.78 15.65 12.06
C GLU A 56 -4.02 16.48 10.79
N LEU A 57 -3.15 16.33 9.78
CA LEU A 57 -3.25 17.08 8.52
C LEU A 57 -4.36 16.55 7.61
N LEU A 58 -4.60 15.24 7.63
CA LEU A 58 -5.58 14.56 6.79
C LEU A 58 -6.43 13.61 7.66
N PRO A 59 -7.38 14.14 8.44
CA PRO A 59 -8.16 13.36 9.41
C PRO A 59 -9.05 12.29 8.79
N GLN A 60 -9.33 12.38 7.48
CA GLN A 60 -10.04 11.35 6.72
C GLN A 60 -9.17 10.12 6.37
N SER A 61 -7.87 10.16 6.69
CA SER A 61 -6.96 9.06 6.40
C SER A 61 -7.08 7.94 7.42
N GLN A 62 -6.93 6.70 6.95
CA GLN A 62 -6.84 5.52 7.80
C GLN A 62 -5.41 5.00 7.81
N GLN A 63 -4.84 4.85 9.00
CA GLN A 63 -3.56 4.18 9.16
C GLN A 63 -3.72 2.66 9.01
N VAL A 64 -2.91 2.07 8.14
CA VAL A 64 -2.78 0.62 8.01
C VAL A 64 -1.40 0.21 8.51
N LEU A 65 -1.33 -0.90 9.24
CA LEU A 65 -0.09 -1.47 9.75
C LEU A 65 0.21 -2.78 9.01
N SER A 66 1.50 -3.06 8.83
CA SER A 66 1.95 -4.37 8.33
C SER A 66 1.50 -5.47 9.31
N LYS A 67 1.22 -6.66 8.80
CA LYS A 67 1.04 -7.88 9.61
C LYS A 67 2.38 -8.46 10.06
N ALA A 68 3.43 -8.30 9.24
CA ALA A 68 4.79 -8.72 9.55
C ALA A 68 5.57 -7.65 10.35
N SER A 69 6.88 -7.81 10.52
CA SER A 69 7.75 -6.80 11.17
C SER A 69 7.71 -5.45 10.47
N ASP A 70 7.60 -5.46 9.15
CA ASP A 70 7.55 -4.29 8.29
C ASP A 70 6.84 -4.65 6.97
N TRP A 71 6.66 -3.65 6.10
CA TRP A 71 5.96 -3.84 4.82
C TRP A 71 6.75 -4.66 3.81
N ASN A 72 8.09 -4.59 3.82
CA ASN A 72 8.92 -5.36 2.91
C ASN A 72 8.89 -6.84 3.27
N GLN A 73 8.99 -7.16 4.56
CA GLN A 73 8.87 -8.52 5.05
C GLN A 73 7.50 -9.12 4.70
N GLN A 74 6.42 -8.36 4.88
CA GLN A 74 5.08 -8.81 4.47
C GLN A 74 4.99 -9.07 2.96
N LEU A 75 5.62 -8.23 2.13
CA LEU A 75 5.66 -8.43 0.67
C LEU A 75 6.39 -9.73 0.31
N LEU A 76 7.53 -10.00 0.95
CA LEU A 76 8.31 -11.23 0.73
C LEU A 76 7.51 -12.47 1.13
N GLU A 77 6.85 -12.44 2.29
CA GLU A 77 5.99 -13.53 2.77
C GLU A 77 4.82 -13.80 1.82
N TYR A 78 4.14 -12.74 1.37
CA TYR A 78 3.05 -12.86 0.40
C TYR A 78 3.53 -13.49 -0.91
N GLY A 79 4.68 -13.03 -1.43
CA GLY A 79 5.28 -13.61 -2.64
C GLY A 79 5.66 -15.08 -2.50
N GLN A 80 6.13 -15.50 -1.32
CA GLN A 80 6.39 -16.92 -1.04
C GLN A 80 5.11 -17.75 -0.98
N GLN A 81 4.04 -17.23 -0.36
CA GLN A 81 2.74 -17.90 -0.30
C GLN A 81 2.14 -18.09 -1.70
N LEU A 82 2.21 -17.05 -2.55
CA LEU A 82 1.69 -17.10 -3.91
C LEU A 82 2.40 -18.18 -4.75
N ARG A 83 3.73 -18.28 -4.63
CA ARG A 83 4.53 -19.32 -5.31
C ARG A 83 4.15 -20.74 -4.86
N ARG A 84 3.91 -20.94 -3.56
CA ARG A 84 3.48 -22.25 -3.03
C ARG A 84 2.11 -22.64 -3.56
N GLN A 85 1.17 -21.70 -3.67
CA GLN A 85 -0.15 -21.97 -4.24
C GLN A 85 -0.07 -22.36 -5.71
N GLN A 86 0.76 -21.67 -6.49
CA GLN A 86 0.96 -22.01 -7.91
C GLN A 86 1.58 -23.38 -8.11
N GLN A 87 2.53 -23.79 -7.25
CA GLN A 87 3.10 -25.14 -7.29
C GLN A 87 2.06 -26.22 -6.99
N HIS A 88 1.23 -26.03 -5.95
CA HIS A 88 0.17 -27.00 -5.64
C HIS A 88 -0.86 -27.11 -6.76
N GLN A 89 -1.23 -26.01 -7.41
CA GLN A 89 -2.16 -26.03 -8.55
C GLN A 89 -1.56 -26.74 -9.78
N GLN A 90 -0.26 -26.56 -10.06
CA GLN A 90 0.41 -27.28 -11.15
C GLN A 90 0.55 -28.78 -10.88
N ASP A 91 0.85 -29.16 -9.64
CA ASP A 91 0.95 -30.57 -9.25
C ASP A 91 -0.43 -31.26 -9.31
N ASP A 92 -1.51 -30.58 -8.92
CA ASP A 92 -2.88 -31.09 -9.04
C ASP A 92 -3.32 -31.24 -10.51
N GLU A 93 -3.02 -30.28 -11.39
CA GLU A 93 -3.33 -30.37 -12.83
C GLU A 93 -2.54 -31.46 -13.57
N LEU A 94 -1.31 -31.76 -13.13
CA LEU A 94 -0.47 -32.82 -13.71
C LEU A 94 -0.78 -34.22 -13.16
N SER A 95 -1.63 -34.32 -12.13
CA SER A 95 -2.03 -35.58 -11.49
C SER A 95 -3.39 -36.13 -11.95
N LEU A 96 -4.07 -35.40 -12.85
CA LEU A 96 -5.32 -35.77 -13.55
C LEU A 96 -5.04 -36.28 -14.97
#